data_AF-A0A939XPK6-F1
#
_entry.id   AF-A0A939XPK6-F1
#
_cell.length_a   1.000
_cell.length_b   1.000
_cell.length_c   1.000
_cell.angle_alpha   90.00
_cell.angle_beta   90.00
_cell.angle_gamma   90.00
#
_symmetry.space_group_name_H-M   'P 1'
#
loop_
_entity.id
_entity.type
_entity.pdbx_description
1 polymer ?
#
loop_
_entity_poly.entity_id
_entity_poly.type
_entity_poly.pdbx_seq_one_letter_code
_entity_poly.pdbx_strand_id
1 'polypeptide(L)' 'DGGPSNPGYFTAVSTVVRGDVDGDGSVDITDATMLINYLLSGNASGLNLENANCDQEGGVDISDATMLINYLLNGHW' A
#
# COMPACT_ATOMS: atom_id res chain seq x y z
N ASP A 1 20.49 -18.71 -33.48
CA ASP A 1 20.47 -17.33 -34.01
C ASP A 1 20.38 -16.38 -32.83
N GLY A 2 21.28 -15.41 -32.75
CA GLY A 2 21.38 -14.50 -31.61
C GLY A 2 20.29 -13.42 -31.62
N GLY A 3 19.08 -13.75 -31.17
CA GLY A 3 18.05 -12.75 -30.85
C GLY A 3 18.38 -12.07 -29.50
N PRO A 4 18.12 -10.77 -29.33
CA PRO A 4 18.45 -10.09 -28.09
C PRO A 4 17.59 -10.68 -26.95
N SER A 5 18.27 -11.28 -25.97
CA SER A 5 17.71 -11.50 -24.64
C SER A 5 17.36 -10.13 -24.07
N ASN A 6 16.10 -9.73 -24.24
CA ASN A 6 15.55 -8.53 -23.63
C ASN A 6 15.65 -8.68 -22.11
N PRO A 7 16.51 -7.94 -21.39
CA PRO A 7 16.59 -8.03 -19.93
C PRO A 7 15.45 -7.26 -19.24
N GLY A 8 14.47 -6.74 -20.00
CA GLY A 8 13.62 -5.64 -19.57
C GLY A 8 12.21 -5.98 -19.08
N TYR A 9 11.75 -7.24 -19.14
CA TYR A 9 10.49 -7.60 -18.49
C TYR A 9 10.77 -8.16 -17.10
N PHE A 10 11.40 -7.35 -16.26
CA PHE A 10 11.02 -7.41 -14.86
C PHE A 10 9.57 -6.97 -14.86
N THR A 11 8.64 -7.93 -14.86
CA THR A 11 7.37 -7.70 -14.18
C THR A 11 7.82 -7.18 -12.83
N ALA A 12 7.72 -5.87 -12.59
CA ALA A 12 7.87 -5.34 -11.25
C ALA A 12 6.76 -6.06 -10.52
N VAL A 13 7.13 -7.15 -9.84
CA VAL A 13 6.24 -7.83 -8.90
C VAL A 13 6.04 -6.72 -7.90
N SER A 14 4.92 -6.00 -8.04
CA SER A 14 4.51 -4.95 -7.11
C SER A 14 4.46 -5.69 -5.79
N THR A 15 5.53 -5.57 -5.03
CA THR A 15 5.64 -6.26 -3.77
C THR A 15 4.64 -5.52 -2.93
N VAL A 16 3.52 -6.18 -2.63
CA VAL A 16 2.52 -5.62 -1.75
C VAL A 16 3.20 -5.42 -0.41
N VAL A 17 3.43 -4.16 -0.06
CA VAL A 17 3.95 -3.78 1.24
C VAL A 17 2.74 -3.32 2.04
N ARG A 18 2.24 -4.23 2.88
CA ARG A 18 1.09 -3.96 3.74
C ARG A 18 1.31 -2.66 4.52
N GLY A 19 0.42 -1.69 4.38
CA GLY A 19 0.50 -0.39 5.04
C GLY A 19 1.28 0.70 4.32
N ASP A 20 1.99 0.40 3.22
CA ASP A 20 2.70 1.39 2.38
C ASP A 20 1.72 1.99 1.36
N VAL A 21 0.87 2.88 1.86
CA VAL A 21 -0.27 3.45 1.16
C VAL A 21 0.18 4.38 0.03
N ASP A 22 1.31 5.07 0.18
CA ASP A 22 1.83 5.96 -0.85
C ASP A 22 2.81 5.29 -1.84
N GLY A 23 3.26 4.07 -1.51
CA GLY A 23 4.11 3.25 -2.38
C GLY A 23 5.59 3.64 -2.35
N ASP A 24 6.04 4.37 -1.33
CA ASP A 24 7.43 4.80 -1.18
C ASP A 24 8.37 3.71 -0.62
N GLY A 25 7.78 2.59 -0.17
CA GLY A 25 8.49 1.43 0.38
C GLY A 25 8.70 1.48 1.89
N SER A 26 8.22 2.51 2.56
CA SER A 26 8.18 2.67 4.02
C SER A 26 6.74 2.52 4.52
N VAL A 27 6.59 2.25 5.82
CA VAL A 27 5.26 2.27 6.48
C VAL A 27 5.35 3.24 7.64
N ASP A 28 4.80 4.44 7.46
CA ASP A 28 4.88 5.54 8.40
C ASP A 28 3.57 6.35 8.55
N ILE A 29 3.64 7.51 9.22
CA ILE A 29 2.46 8.34 9.52
C ILE A 29 1.84 8.99 8.27
N THR A 30 2.63 9.11 7.20
CA THR A 30 2.20 9.62 5.88
C THR A 30 1.16 8.68 5.31
N ASP A 31 1.40 7.37 5.39
CA ASP A 31 0.48 6.35 4.93
C ASP A 31 -0.86 6.41 5.65
N ALA A 32 -0.82 6.50 6.99
CA ALA A 32 -2.02 6.63 7.80
C ALA A 32 -2.81 7.91 7.46
N THR A 33 -2.11 9.02 7.24
CA THR A 33 -2.73 10.31 6.88
C THR A 33 -3.39 10.23 5.50
N MET A 34 -2.73 9.61 4.52
CA MET A 34 -3.25 9.44 3.16
C MET A 34 -4.45 8.50 3.13
N LEU A 35 -4.39 7.38 3.86
CA LEU A 35 -5.50 6.45 4.01
C LEU A 35 -6.73 7.12 4.65
N ILE A 36 -6.56 7.87 5.73
CA ILE A 36 -7.67 8.62 6.36
C ILE A 36 -8.25 9.65 5.39
N ASN A 37 -7.40 10.37 4.65
CA ASN A 37 -7.89 11.34 3.66
C ASN A 37 -8.68 10.65 2.53
N TYR A 38 -8.25 9.48 2.07
CA TYR A 38 -9.02 8.66 1.13
C TYR A 38 -10.38 8.26 1.71
N LEU A 39 -10.44 7.77 2.95
CA LEU A 39 -11.70 7.38 3.57
C LEU A 39 -12.69 8.54 3.74
N LEU A 40 -12.19 9.76 3.96
CA LEU A 40 -13.02 10.96 4.13
C LEU A 40 -13.44 11.60 2.80
N SER A 41 -12.57 11.59 1.80
CA SER A 41 -12.79 12.30 0.53
C SER A 41 -13.22 11.39 -0.63
N GLY A 42 -13.00 10.09 -0.52
CA GLY A 42 -13.13 9.11 -1.60
C GLY A 42 -12.07 9.24 -2.70
N ASN A 43 -11.07 10.09 -2.54
CA ASN A 43 -10.06 10.33 -3.56
C ASN A 43 -8.87 9.35 -3.40
N ALA A 44 -8.77 8.39 -4.31
CA ALA A 44 -7.70 7.38 -4.34
C ALA A 44 -6.44 7.82 -5.12
N SER A 45 -6.36 9.09 -5.55
CA SER A 45 -5.25 9.57 -6.37
C SER A 45 -3.92 9.48 -5.63
N GLY A 46 -2.98 8.70 -6.17
CA GLY A 46 -1.67 8.50 -5.57
C GLY A 46 -1.63 7.48 -4.43
N LEU A 47 -2.73 6.77 -4.17
CA LEU A 47 -2.74 5.65 -3.21
C LEU A 47 -2.51 4.32 -3.92
N ASN A 48 -1.74 3.45 -3.28
CA ASN A 48 -1.72 2.03 -3.58
C ASN A 48 -2.80 1.31 -2.76
N LEU A 49 -3.95 1.06 -3.37
CA LEU A 49 -5.09 0.42 -2.71
C LEU A 49 -4.84 -1.03 -2.30
N GLU A 50 -3.89 -1.72 -2.95
CA GLU A 50 -3.52 -3.08 -2.58
C GLU A 50 -2.69 -3.09 -1.28
N ASN A 51 -1.78 -2.11 -1.12
CA ASN A 51 -1.04 -1.90 0.11
C ASN A 51 -1.91 -1.34 1.24
N ALA A 52 -2.88 -0.49 0.89
CA ALA A 52 -3.79 0.16 1.84
C ALA A 52 -4.83 -0.80 2.44
N ASN A 53 -5.13 -1.93 1.78
CA ASN A 53 -5.93 -3.01 2.35
C ASN A 53 -5.06 -3.79 3.35
N CYS A 54 -5.02 -3.27 4.57
CA CYS A 54 -4.21 -3.79 5.65
C CYS A 54 -4.83 -5.04 6.25
N ASP A 55 -6.14 -5.22 6.36
CA ASP A 55 -6.70 -6.46 6.93
C ASP A 55 -6.83 -7.60 5.92
N GLN A 56 -6.59 -7.32 4.63
CA GLN A 56 -6.70 -8.23 3.50
C GLN A 56 -8.12 -8.75 3.25
N GLU A 57 -9.13 -8.07 3.81
CA GLU A 57 -10.52 -8.44 3.70
C GLU A 57 -11.25 -7.44 2.81
N GLY A 58 -11.89 -7.93 1.74
CA GLY A 58 -12.69 -7.07 0.87
C GLY A 58 -11.88 -5.91 0.25
N GLY A 59 -12.18 -4.68 0.66
CA GLY A 59 -11.57 -3.46 0.11
C GLY A 59 -11.35 -2.41 1.20
N VAL A 60 -10.67 -1.32 0.82
CA VAL A 60 -10.13 -0.36 1.78
C VAL A 60 -11.24 0.37 2.57
N ASP A 61 -11.28 0.16 3.89
CA ASP A 61 -12.22 0.78 4.82
C ASP A 61 -11.57 1.24 6.15
N ILE A 62 -12.40 1.58 7.16
CA ILE A 62 -11.95 2.11 8.45
C ILE A 62 -11.17 1.08 9.29
N SER A 63 -11.39 -0.21 9.04
CA SER A 63 -10.71 -1.32 9.69
C SER A 63 -9.23 -1.31 9.32
N ASP A 64 -8.92 -1.05 8.04
CA ASP A 64 -7.55 -0.89 7.55
C ASP A 64 -6.83 0.27 8.23
N ALA A 65 -7.49 1.43 8.32
CA ALA A 65 -6.92 2.60 8.98
C ALA A 65 -6.64 2.32 10.46
N THR A 66 -7.55 1.63 11.15
CA THR A 66 -7.37 1.22 12.54
C THR A 66 -6.19 0.27 12.69
N MET A 67 -6.05 -0.69 11.77
CA MET A 67 -4.98 -1.68 11.79
C MET A 67 -3.61 -1.04 11.52
N LEU A 68 -3.53 -0.14 10.53
CA LEU A 68 -2.31 0.61 10.22
C LEU A 68 -1.87 1.48 11.41
N ILE A 69 -2.78 2.21 12.04
CA ILE A 69 -2.46 3.01 13.23
C ILE A 69 -1.94 2.12 14.37
N ASN A 70 -2.57 0.97 14.60
CA ASN A 70 -2.10 0.02 15.62
C ASN A 70 -0.69 -0.50 15.30
N TYR A 71 -0.40 -0.80 14.04
CA TYR A 71 0.95 -1.17 13.59
C TYR A 71 1.96 -0.04 13.88
N LEU A 72 1.66 1.20 13.53
CA LEU A 72 2.55 2.33 13.77
C LEU A 72 2.85 2.57 15.26
N LEU A 73 1.89 2.26 16.14
CA LEU A 73 2.05 2.43 17.59
C LEU A 73 2.77 1.25 18.25
N ASN A 74 2.60 0.03 17.74
CA ASN A 74 3.03 -1.20 18.42
C ASN A 74 4.13 -1.98 17.66
N GLY A 75 4.41 -1.63 16.41
CA GLY A 75 5.41 -2.26 15.55
C GLY A 75 5.06 -3.67 15.07
N HIS A 76 3.81 -4.11 15.20
CA HIS A 76 3.34 -5.42 14.74
C HIS A 76 1.89 -5.38 14.28
N TRP A 77 1.55 -6.29 13.35
CA TRP A 77 0.22 -6.45 12.76
C TRP A 77 -0.71 -7.31 13.61
#